data_AF-A0A2N5TKL2-F1
#
_entry.id   AF-A0A2N5TKL2-F1
#
_cell.length_a   1.000
_cell.length_b   1.000
_cell.length_c   1.000
_cell.angle_alpha   90.00
_cell.angle_beta   90.00
_cell.angle_gamma   90.00
#
_symmetry.space_group_name_H-M   'P 1'
#
loop_
_entity.id
_entity.type
_entity.pdbx_description
1 polymer ?
#
loop_
_entity_poly.entity_id
_entity_poly.type
_entity_poly.pdbx_seq_one_letter_code
_entity_poly.pdbx_strand_id
1 'polypeptide(L)'
;MISALIILITLASVPTAVKAESQQRCAIMYLDKSDGGETNQASCTNTDYVTYGCAFDSCHGGVSRDTAKTSPISDFAFTNCRAYDGHGQLTGKADKTVYPYKFHVDRAKHTLDVWGDEVQYSLQTHHYNCNGNKARPYCDRCGPGS
;
A
#
# COMPACT_ATOMS: atom_id res chain seq x y z
N MET A 1 33.23 -33.79 48.23
CA MET A 1 32.53 -34.44 47.09
C MET A 1 31.58 -33.40 46.52
N ILE A 2 31.83 -32.96 45.28
CA ILE A 2 31.08 -31.88 44.62
C ILE A 2 29.96 -32.53 43.81
N SER A 3 28.71 -32.30 44.18
CA SER A 3 27.54 -32.67 43.36
C SER A 3 26.92 -31.38 42.84
N ALA A 4 27.30 -31.01 41.61
CA ALA A 4 26.61 -29.97 40.86
C ALA A 4 25.46 -30.61 40.08
N LEU A 5 24.23 -30.27 40.46
CA LEU A 5 23.02 -30.68 39.75
C LEU A 5 22.85 -29.76 38.53
N ILE A 6 23.14 -30.26 37.34
CA ILE A 6 22.90 -29.53 36.08
C ILE A 6 21.44 -29.73 35.71
N ILE A 7 20.62 -28.71 35.95
CA ILE A 7 19.23 -28.66 35.47
C ILE A 7 19.29 -28.25 33.99
N LEU A 8 19.10 -29.22 33.09
CA LEU A 8 18.83 -28.94 31.68
C LEU A 8 17.43 -28.31 31.58
N ILE A 9 17.39 -26.99 31.39
CA ILE A 9 16.18 -26.29 30.97
C ILE A 9 16.06 -26.50 29.46
N THR A 10 15.24 -27.47 29.05
CA THR A 10 14.81 -27.58 27.66
C THR A 10 13.94 -26.37 27.34
N LEU A 11 14.49 -25.39 26.61
CA LEU A 11 13.69 -24.35 25.98
C LEU A 11 12.78 -25.04 24.96
N ALA A 12 11.54 -25.34 25.37
CA ALA A 12 10.48 -25.63 24.43
C ALA A 12 10.29 -24.37 23.59
N SER A 13 10.77 -24.40 22.35
CA SER A 13 10.48 -23.42 21.33
C SER A 13 8.98 -23.44 21.10
N VAL A 14 8.27 -22.58 21.83
CA VAL A 14 6.85 -22.31 21.58
C VAL A 14 6.79 -21.83 20.13
N PRO A 15 6.07 -22.52 19.23
CA PRO A 15 5.83 -21.97 17.92
C PRO A 15 5.08 -20.67 18.16
N THR A 16 5.74 -19.54 17.96
CA THR A 16 5.07 -18.25 17.84
C THR A 16 4.13 -18.41 16.67
N ALA A 17 2.86 -18.71 16.94
CA ALA A 17 1.80 -18.54 15.99
C ALA A 17 1.98 -17.13 15.44
N VAL A 18 2.37 -17.03 14.16
CA VAL A 18 2.51 -15.75 13.47
C VAL A 18 1.13 -15.12 13.56
N LYS A 19 1.03 -14.16 14.46
CA LYS A 19 -0.18 -13.42 14.80
C LYS A 19 -0.77 -12.94 13.47
N ALA A 20 -2.08 -13.16 13.27
CA ALA A 20 -2.82 -12.69 12.08
C ALA A 20 -2.24 -11.34 11.63
N GLU A 21 -1.59 -11.36 10.47
CA GLU A 21 -0.62 -10.33 10.12
C GLU A 21 -1.29 -8.95 10.17
N SER A 22 -0.73 -8.08 11.01
CA SER A 22 -1.40 -6.86 11.46
C SER A 22 -1.74 -5.92 10.30
N GLN A 23 -2.89 -5.26 10.39
CA GLN A 23 -3.30 -4.15 9.52
C GLN A 23 -2.12 -3.20 9.22
N GLN A 24 -1.79 -3.01 7.95
CA GLN A 24 -0.75 -2.09 7.49
C GLN A 24 -1.35 -0.92 6.75
N ARG A 25 -1.07 0.29 7.22
CA ARG A 25 -1.40 1.50 6.47
C ARG A 25 -0.33 1.72 5.39
N CYS A 26 -0.73 1.75 4.12
CA CYS A 26 0.16 1.98 2.98
C CYS A 26 0.49 3.47 2.88
N ALA A 27 1.24 3.98 3.84
CA ALA A 27 1.43 5.41 4.03
C ALA A 27 2.38 6.02 2.99
N ILE A 28 3.38 5.25 2.57
CA ILE A 28 4.45 5.70 1.68
C ILE A 28 4.20 5.25 0.24
N MET A 29 3.80 4.00 0.05
CA MET A 29 3.58 3.44 -1.28
C MET A 29 2.44 2.42 -1.25
N TYR A 30 1.68 2.41 -2.33
CA TYR A 30 0.82 1.29 -2.71
C TYR A 30 1.09 0.98 -4.18
N LEU A 31 1.27 -0.31 -4.47
CA LEU A 31 1.42 -0.81 -5.83
C LEU A 31 0.51 -2.02 -6.00
N ASP A 32 -0.48 -1.91 -6.86
CA ASP A 32 -1.15 -3.05 -7.44
C ASP A 32 -0.16 -3.76 -8.40
N LYS A 33 0.20 -5.04 -8.13
CA LYS A 33 1.15 -5.82 -8.95
C LYS A 33 0.46 -6.58 -10.09
N SER A 34 -0.80 -6.28 -10.42
CA SER A 34 -1.49 -6.91 -11.54
C SER A 34 -1.06 -6.39 -12.91
N ASP A 35 0.12 -5.78 -13.03
CA ASP A 35 0.68 -5.31 -14.30
C ASP A 35 0.86 -6.51 -15.26
N GLY A 36 -0.17 -6.79 -16.07
CA GLY A 36 -0.27 -7.98 -16.93
C GLY A 36 -1.13 -9.15 -16.42
N GLY A 37 -1.80 -9.04 -15.27
CA GLY A 37 -2.83 -9.98 -14.80
C GLY A 37 -2.35 -11.24 -14.06
N GLU A 38 -1.07 -11.32 -13.67
CA GLU A 38 -0.49 -12.57 -13.14
C GLU A 38 -0.53 -12.73 -11.61
N THR A 39 -0.78 -11.66 -10.82
CA THR A 39 -0.80 -11.75 -9.35
C THR A 39 -1.96 -10.98 -8.71
N ASN A 40 -2.63 -11.61 -7.72
CA ASN A 40 -3.66 -10.99 -6.87
C ASN A 40 -3.03 -10.31 -5.64
N GLN A 41 -1.88 -9.67 -5.80
CA GLN A 41 -1.09 -9.11 -4.69
C GLN A 41 -0.77 -7.64 -4.88
N ALA A 42 -0.93 -6.87 -3.81
CA ALA A 42 -0.48 -5.50 -3.68
C ALA A 42 0.81 -5.45 -2.85
N SER A 43 1.65 -4.45 -3.12
CA SER A 43 2.73 -4.05 -2.22
C SER A 43 2.35 -2.78 -1.46
N CYS A 44 2.52 -2.82 -0.16
CA CYS A 44 2.13 -1.77 0.77
C CYS A 44 3.35 -1.36 1.61
N THR A 45 3.83 -0.13 1.46
CA THR A 45 4.93 0.39 2.29
C THR A 45 4.37 1.30 3.38
N ASN A 46 4.67 0.95 4.63
CA ASN A 46 4.18 1.66 5.80
C ASN A 46 5.04 2.88 6.17
N THR A 47 4.70 3.57 7.26
CA THR A 47 5.44 4.76 7.73
C THR A 47 6.86 4.45 8.19
N ASP A 48 7.14 3.21 8.57
CA ASP A 48 8.45 2.73 9.01
C ASP A 48 9.30 2.23 7.84
N TYR A 49 8.84 2.48 6.60
CA TYR A 49 9.48 2.04 5.35
C TYR A 49 9.58 0.52 5.19
N VAL A 50 8.75 -0.23 5.91
CA VAL A 50 8.64 -1.68 5.73
C VAL A 50 7.62 -1.95 4.63
N THR A 51 8.01 -2.76 3.64
CA THR A 51 7.14 -3.18 2.54
C THR A 51 6.54 -4.54 2.84
N TYR A 52 5.23 -4.62 2.72
CA TYR A 52 4.44 -5.83 2.91
C TYR A 52 3.76 -6.25 1.61
N GLY A 53 3.63 -7.55 1.41
CA GLY A 53 2.77 -8.13 0.37
C GLY A 53 1.38 -8.40 0.95
N CYS A 54 0.33 -7.98 0.25
CA CYS A 54 -1.04 -8.14 0.71
C CYS A 54 -1.91 -8.68 -0.43
N ALA A 55 -2.88 -9.56 -0.14
CA ALA A 55 -3.88 -9.92 -1.14
C ALA A 55 -4.78 -8.72 -1.46
N PHE A 56 -5.21 -8.59 -2.70
CA PHE A 56 -6.09 -7.49 -3.15
C PHE A 56 -7.40 -7.40 -2.38
N ASP A 57 -8.04 -8.54 -2.12
CA ASP A 57 -9.28 -8.62 -1.36
C ASP A 57 -9.11 -8.28 0.14
N SER A 58 -7.87 -8.00 0.55
CA SER A 58 -7.51 -7.57 1.89
C SER A 58 -7.03 -6.11 1.91
N CYS A 59 -7.14 -5.38 0.79
CA CYS A 59 -6.77 -3.97 0.68
C CYS A 59 -7.99 -3.06 0.57
N HIS A 60 -7.92 -1.93 1.26
CA HIS A 60 -9.04 -1.07 1.59
C HIS A 60 -8.69 0.39 1.26
N GLY A 61 -9.64 1.12 0.67
CA GLY A 61 -9.53 2.58 0.56
C GLY A 61 -9.71 3.23 1.93
N GLY A 62 -9.07 4.38 2.18
CA GLY A 62 -9.52 5.30 3.23
C GLY A 62 -9.07 4.97 4.66
N VAL A 63 -10.03 4.72 5.56
CA VAL A 63 -9.84 4.53 7.01
C VAL A 63 -10.12 3.09 7.42
N SER A 64 -9.57 2.62 8.54
CA SER A 64 -9.59 1.20 9.01
C SER A 64 -10.97 0.53 9.20
N ARG A 65 -12.06 1.20 8.84
CA ARG A 65 -13.45 0.75 8.91
C ARG A 65 -14.09 0.54 7.54
N ASP A 66 -13.37 0.90 6.47
CA ASP A 66 -13.82 0.73 5.08
C ASP A 66 -13.65 -0.73 4.67
N THR A 67 -14.62 -1.35 4.01
CA THR A 67 -14.55 -2.77 3.59
C THR A 67 -13.71 -2.95 2.33
N ALA A 68 -12.90 -4.01 2.28
CA ALA A 68 -12.14 -4.36 1.08
C ALA A 68 -13.11 -4.74 -0.05
N LYS A 69 -12.72 -4.45 -1.28
CA LYS A 69 -13.51 -4.72 -2.48
C LYS A 69 -12.74 -5.65 -3.42
N THR A 70 -13.45 -6.19 -4.40
CA THR A 70 -12.90 -7.11 -5.41
C THR A 70 -11.78 -6.49 -6.25
N SER A 71 -11.74 -5.16 -6.37
CA SER A 71 -10.60 -4.40 -6.90
C SER A 71 -10.10 -3.49 -5.78
N PRO A 72 -8.83 -3.64 -5.34
CA PRO A 72 -8.32 -2.88 -4.23
C PRO A 72 -8.21 -1.41 -4.63
N ILE A 73 -8.46 -0.51 -3.68
CA ILE A 73 -8.43 0.95 -3.86
C ILE A 73 -9.32 1.54 -4.98
N SER A 74 -10.19 0.75 -5.61
CA SER A 74 -11.03 1.17 -6.74
C SER A 74 -12.00 2.32 -6.44
N ASP A 75 -12.36 2.51 -5.17
CA ASP A 75 -13.19 3.62 -4.69
C ASP A 75 -12.41 4.62 -3.84
N PHE A 76 -11.11 4.41 -3.71
CA PHE A 76 -10.23 5.39 -3.11
C PHE A 76 -9.84 6.40 -4.19
N ALA A 77 -9.82 7.68 -3.83
CA ALA A 77 -9.42 8.72 -4.76
C ALA A 77 -8.53 9.74 -4.07
N PHE A 78 -7.57 10.26 -4.82
CA PHE A 78 -6.84 11.46 -4.46
C PHE A 78 -7.48 12.66 -5.14
N THR A 79 -7.47 13.79 -4.45
CA THR A 79 -7.95 15.08 -4.96
C THR A 79 -6.78 16.02 -5.19
N ASN A 80 -7.01 17.17 -5.82
CA ASN A 80 -5.96 18.15 -6.09
C ASN A 80 -4.76 17.56 -6.85
N CYS A 81 -5.08 16.73 -7.85
CA CYS A 81 -4.12 16.07 -8.71
C CYS A 81 -3.94 16.84 -10.02
N ARG A 82 -2.70 16.99 -10.46
CA ARG A 82 -2.38 17.59 -11.76
C ARG A 82 -1.72 16.57 -12.67
N ALA A 83 -2.13 16.54 -13.94
CA ALA A 83 -1.60 15.61 -14.93
C ALA A 83 -0.21 16.04 -15.41
N TYR A 84 0.67 15.06 -15.59
CA TYR A 84 2.02 15.22 -16.10
C TYR A 84 2.25 14.30 -17.30
N ASP A 85 3.04 14.75 -18.28
CA ASP A 85 3.48 13.89 -19.38
C ASP A 85 4.61 12.93 -18.94
N GLY A 86 5.03 12.07 -19.88
CA GLY A 86 6.15 11.14 -19.68
C GLY A 86 7.51 11.81 -19.46
N HIS A 87 7.61 13.14 -19.65
CA HIS A 87 8.80 13.94 -19.35
C HIS A 87 8.68 14.71 -18.03
N GLY A 88 7.59 14.52 -17.28
CA GLY A 88 7.34 15.22 -16.02
C GLY A 88 6.97 16.69 -16.20
N GLN A 89 6.39 17.07 -17.34
CA GLN A 89 5.83 18.39 -17.58
C GLN A 89 4.32 18.42 -17.35
N LEU A 90 3.81 19.52 -16.81
CA LEU A 90 2.37 19.72 -16.59
C LEU A 90 1.62 19.75 -17.92
N THR A 91 0.63 18.88 -18.09
CA THR A 91 -0.20 18.79 -19.30
C THR A 91 -1.59 19.40 -19.13
N GLY A 92 -1.99 19.74 -17.89
CA GLY A 92 -3.29 20.34 -17.57
C GLY A 92 -3.20 21.39 -16.47
N LYS A 93 -4.13 22.37 -16.50
CA LYS A 93 -4.19 23.45 -15.49
C LYS A 93 -5.19 23.20 -14.36
N ALA A 94 -6.19 22.34 -14.58
CA ALA A 94 -7.23 22.07 -13.61
C ALA A 94 -6.83 20.92 -12.70
N ASP A 95 -7.10 21.09 -11.42
CA ASP A 95 -6.98 20.04 -10.42
C ASP A 95 -8.04 18.96 -10.65
N LYS A 96 -7.64 17.70 -10.48
CA LYS A 96 -8.44 16.51 -10.77
C LYS A 96 -8.65 15.66 -9.51
N THR A 97 -9.69 14.83 -9.58
CA THR A 97 -9.84 13.67 -8.70
C THR A 97 -9.36 12.45 -9.47
N VAL A 98 -8.46 11.66 -8.88
CA VAL A 98 -7.79 10.53 -9.53
C VAL A 98 -8.00 9.28 -8.70
N TYR A 99 -8.50 8.23 -9.35
CA TYR A 99 -8.63 6.89 -8.80
C TYR A 99 -7.30 6.16 -9.05
N PRO A 100 -6.49 5.92 -7.99
CA PRO A 100 -5.15 5.41 -8.15
C PRO A 100 -5.17 3.91 -8.45
N TYR A 101 -4.21 3.48 -9.26
CA TYR A 101 -3.74 2.10 -9.37
C TYR A 101 -2.49 1.89 -8.53
N LYS A 102 -1.60 2.88 -8.54
CA LYS A 102 -0.40 2.92 -7.69
C LYS A 102 -0.09 4.35 -7.27
N PHE A 103 0.56 4.49 -6.13
CA PHE A 103 1.14 5.77 -5.73
C PHE A 103 2.38 5.57 -4.87
N HIS A 104 3.18 6.61 -4.81
CA HIS A 104 4.24 6.76 -3.82
C HIS A 104 4.39 8.21 -3.38
N VAL A 105 4.95 8.41 -2.20
CA VAL A 105 5.24 9.75 -1.67
C VAL A 105 6.54 10.27 -2.29
N ASP A 106 6.46 11.37 -3.04
CA ASP A 106 7.63 12.16 -3.45
C ASP A 106 7.95 13.16 -2.32
N ARG A 107 8.94 12.80 -1.50
CA ARG A 107 9.36 13.65 -0.36
C ARG A 107 10.05 14.93 -0.80
N ALA A 108 10.74 14.94 -1.94
CA ALA A 108 11.45 16.11 -2.42
C ALA A 108 10.47 17.20 -2.87
N LYS A 109 9.35 16.79 -3.48
CA LYS A 109 8.30 17.70 -3.96
C LYS A 109 7.16 17.92 -2.96
N HIS A 110 7.14 17.17 -1.86
CA HIS A 110 6.02 17.14 -0.91
C HIS A 110 4.67 16.80 -1.58
N THR A 111 4.69 15.91 -2.56
CA THR A 111 3.51 15.45 -3.30
C THR A 111 3.35 13.95 -3.20
N LEU A 112 2.18 13.47 -3.63
CA LEU A 112 2.00 12.09 -4.05
C LEU A 112 2.20 12.02 -5.54
N ASP A 113 3.05 11.11 -5.99
CA ASP A 113 3.13 10.71 -7.38
C ASP A 113 2.21 9.49 -7.54
N VAL A 114 1.25 9.64 -8.44
CA VAL A 114 0.06 8.79 -8.57
C VAL A 114 -0.08 8.37 -10.02
N TRP A 115 -0.26 7.07 -10.24
CA TRP A 115 -0.73 6.54 -11.51
C TRP A 115 -2.13 6.01 -11.33
N GLY A 116 -3.03 6.44 -12.21
CA GLY A 116 -4.45 6.16 -12.13
C GLY A 116 -5.21 6.89 -13.24
N ASP A 117 -6.50 7.09 -13.04
CA ASP A 117 -7.34 7.78 -14.02
C ASP A 117 -8.41 8.66 -13.35
N GLU A 118 -8.96 9.61 -14.11
CA GLU A 118 -10.08 10.45 -13.67
C GLU A 118 -11.42 9.68 -13.68
N VAL A 119 -11.51 8.62 -14.49
CA VAL A 119 -12.66 7.73 -14.56
C VAL A 119 -12.44 6.53 -13.65
N GLN A 120 -13.36 6.33 -12.72
CA GLN A 120 -13.35 5.17 -11.83
C GLN A 120 -13.39 3.88 -12.64
N TYR A 121 -12.59 2.87 -12.26
CA TYR A 121 -12.46 1.58 -12.95
C TYR A 121 -11.91 1.66 -14.38
N SER A 122 -11.34 2.80 -14.79
CA SER A 122 -10.63 2.88 -16.06
C SER A 122 -9.44 1.92 -16.08
N LEU A 123 -9.21 1.30 -17.24
CA LEU A 123 -8.00 0.52 -17.51
C LEU A 123 -6.86 1.41 -18.03
N GLN A 124 -7.13 2.70 -18.26
CA GLN A 124 -6.10 3.66 -18.63
C GLN A 124 -5.31 4.07 -17.39
N THR A 125 -4.02 4.33 -17.57
CA THR A 125 -3.18 4.84 -16.50
C THR A 125 -2.43 6.07 -16.99
N HIS A 126 -2.60 7.16 -16.25
CA HIS A 126 -1.95 8.43 -16.46
C HIS A 126 -1.21 8.83 -15.20
N HIS A 127 -0.14 9.61 -15.36
CA HIS A 127 0.68 10.09 -14.25
C HIS A 127 0.18 11.44 -13.74
N TYR A 128 0.02 11.54 -12.42
CA TYR A 128 -0.41 12.73 -11.72
C TYR A 128 0.48 13.01 -10.51
N ASN A 129 0.65 14.30 -10.20
CA ASN A 129 1.10 14.71 -8.87
C ASN A 129 -0.09 15.27 -8.09
N CYS A 130 -0.34 14.73 -6.90
CA CYS A 130 -1.44 15.11 -6.02
C CYS A 130 -0.93 15.75 -4.73
N ASN A 131 -1.58 16.82 -4.28
CA ASN A 131 -1.21 17.55 -3.06
C ASN A 131 -2.33 17.54 -2.01
N GLY A 132 -1.98 17.68 -0.73
CA GLY A 132 -2.95 17.87 0.36
C GLY A 132 -3.70 16.59 0.80
N ASN A 133 -3.45 15.45 0.16
CA ASN A 133 -4.09 14.20 0.52
C ASN A 133 -3.45 13.56 1.75
N LYS A 134 -4.21 13.39 2.84
CA LYS A 134 -3.78 12.72 4.08
C LYS A 134 -4.35 11.31 4.25
N ALA A 135 -5.46 11.01 3.59
CA ALA A 135 -6.00 9.66 3.55
C ALA A 135 -5.01 8.72 2.83
N ARG A 136 -4.90 7.49 3.29
CA ARG A 136 -4.02 6.46 2.70
C ARG A 136 -4.75 5.13 2.80
N PRO A 137 -4.70 4.28 1.76
CA PRO A 137 -5.25 2.95 1.88
C PRO A 137 -4.50 2.15 2.95
N TYR A 138 -5.14 1.07 3.38
CA TYR A 138 -4.55 0.10 4.28
C TYR A 138 -4.86 -1.29 3.77
N CYS A 139 -4.08 -2.27 4.22
CA CYS A 139 -4.32 -3.66 3.90
C CYS A 139 -4.23 -4.49 5.18
N ASP A 140 -5.16 -5.43 5.34
CA ASP A 140 -5.18 -6.42 6.40
C ASP A 140 -4.44 -7.68 5.99
N ARG A 141 -4.00 -8.49 6.97
CA ARG A 141 -3.40 -9.81 6.74
C ARG A 141 -2.20 -9.75 5.78
N CYS A 142 -1.35 -8.75 5.98
CA CYS A 142 -0.21 -8.47 5.12
C CYS A 142 1.07 -9.13 5.61
N GLY A 143 1.69 -9.95 4.77
CA GLY A 143 2.94 -10.62 5.09
C GLY A 143 4.17 -9.81 4.72
N PRO A 144 5.36 -10.19 5.23
CA PRO A 144 6.61 -9.63 4.75
C PRO A 144 6.66 -9.71 3.23
N GLY A 145 6.86 -8.58 2.56
CA GLY A 145 6.95 -8.56 1.09
C GLY A 145 8.18 -9.37 0.64
N SER A 146 7.97 -10.32 -0.27
CA SER A 146 9.04 -11.00 -1.00
C SER A 146 9.67 -10.08 -2.04
#